data_AF-A0A521SUX5-F1
#
_entry.id   AF-A0A521SUX5-F1
#
_cell.length_a   1.000
_cell.length_b   1.000
_cell.length_c   1.000
_cell.angle_alpha   90.00
_cell.angle_beta   90.00
_cell.angle_gamma   90.00
#
_symmetry.space_group_name_H-M   'P 1'
#
loop_
_entity.id
_entity.type
_entity.pdbx_description
1 polymer ?
#
loop_
_entity_poly.entity_id
_entity_poly.type
_entity_poly.pdbx_seq_one_letter_code
_entity_poly.pdbx_strand_id
1 'polypeptide(L)'
;MNARTIAMLQNAAGLYGGEIDITGGAITQGSYSDNEPLSFGTHSGGGAVDLSVVRLPEWVILWEDLEPLIRALRVAGFAAWVRQPDELAPYSPIHIHAIAVGDPELSVAAEGQLTGEFGYFRGYNGLPQENGVPVADAHGGPVLCDWMLELGYSDLRIGADD
;
A
#
# COMPACT_ATOMS: atom_id res chain seq x y z
N MET A 1 2.94 -7.10 12.78
CA MET A 1 3.52 -5.82 12.33
C MET A 1 4.73 -5.44 13.17
N ASN A 2 5.76 -4.88 12.54
CA ASN A 2 6.94 -4.37 13.26
C ASN A 2 6.73 -2.93 13.77
N ALA A 3 7.66 -2.43 14.58
CA ALA A 3 7.59 -1.11 15.18
C ALA A 3 7.62 0.03 14.15
N ARG A 4 8.30 -0.16 13.00
CA ARG A 4 8.37 0.84 11.93
C ARG A 4 7.02 1.02 11.27
N THR A 5 6.34 -0.06 10.87
CA THR A 5 5.00 -0.02 10.29
C THR A 5 4.01 0.66 11.24
N ILE A 6 4.07 0.35 12.54
CA ILE A 6 3.23 0.98 13.57
C ILE A 6 3.48 2.50 13.65
N ALA A 7 4.73 2.92 13.73
CA ALA A 7 5.08 4.34 13.82
C ALA A 7 4.65 5.13 12.56
N MET A 8 4.78 4.52 11.37
CA MET A 8 4.32 5.13 10.13
C MET A 8 2.79 5.23 10.06
N LEU A 9 2.05 4.21 10.53
CA LEU A 9 0.58 4.28 10.63
C LEU A 9 0.12 5.36 11.61
N GLN A 10 0.80 5.53 12.74
CA GLN A 10 0.51 6.61 13.68
C GLN A 10 0.72 8.00 13.06
N ASN A 11 1.80 8.18 12.28
CA ASN A 11 2.03 9.41 11.53
C ASN A 11 0.96 9.63 10.46
N ALA A 12 0.61 8.59 9.70
CA ALA A 12 -0.45 8.64 8.68
C ALA A 12 -1.80 9.01 9.30
N ALA A 13 -2.14 8.48 10.48
CA ALA A 13 -3.39 8.78 11.17
C ALA A 13 -3.48 10.27 11.56
N GLY A 14 -2.37 10.85 12.01
CA GLY A 14 -2.28 12.29 12.29
C GLY A 14 -2.44 13.18 11.05
N LEU A 15 -2.03 12.69 9.87
CA LEU A 15 -2.18 13.39 8.60
C LEU A 15 -3.59 13.23 7.98
N TYR A 16 -4.20 12.06 8.17
CA TYR A 16 -5.48 11.68 7.60
C TYR A 16 -6.64 12.38 8.32
N GLY A 17 -6.73 12.26 9.65
CA GLY A 17 -7.75 12.92 10.47
C GLY A 17 -9.21 12.55 10.16
N GLY A 18 -9.46 11.51 9.36
CA GLY A 18 -10.81 11.03 9.03
C GLY A 18 -11.32 9.92 9.95
N GLU A 19 -12.36 9.22 9.50
CA GLU A 19 -13.13 8.27 10.33
C GLU A 19 -12.44 6.91 10.52
N ILE A 20 -11.64 6.43 9.56
CA ILE A 20 -11.05 5.09 9.58
C ILE A 20 -9.93 4.98 10.64
N ASP A 21 -10.09 4.10 11.64
CA ASP A 21 -9.04 3.80 12.63
C ASP A 21 -7.94 2.90 12.04
N ILE A 22 -7.02 3.51 11.29
CA ILE A 22 -5.88 2.84 10.67
C ILE A 22 -4.76 2.43 11.66
N THR A 23 -4.93 2.72 12.95
CA THR A 23 -3.99 2.30 14.00
C THR A 23 -4.49 1.11 14.82
N GLY A 24 -5.73 0.70 14.59
CA GLY A 24 -6.38 -0.37 15.32
C GLY A 24 -7.41 -1.09 14.46
N GLY A 25 -8.68 -0.71 14.61
CA GLY A 25 -9.83 -1.50 14.15
C GLY A 25 -9.91 -1.72 12.63
N ALA A 26 -9.28 -0.87 11.82
CA ALA A 26 -9.28 -1.04 10.37
C ALA A 26 -8.24 -2.04 9.87
N ILE A 27 -7.27 -2.47 10.68
CA ILE A 27 -6.22 -3.39 10.22
C ILE A 27 -6.79 -4.79 10.04
N THR A 28 -6.96 -5.21 8.78
CA THR A 28 -7.48 -6.54 8.42
C THR A 28 -6.38 -7.57 8.28
N GLN A 29 -5.19 -7.14 7.86
CA GLN A 29 -4.01 -7.99 7.77
C GLN A 29 -2.75 -7.16 8.05
N GLY A 30 -1.84 -7.71 8.84
CA GLY A 30 -0.57 -7.05 9.17
C GLY A 30 0.63 -7.78 8.59
N SER A 31 1.83 -7.25 8.82
CA SER A 31 3.09 -7.91 8.48
C SER A 31 3.33 -9.15 9.35
N TYR A 32 4.08 -10.12 8.81
CA TYR A 32 4.32 -11.47 9.34
C TYR A 32 3.08 -12.37 9.37
N SER A 33 2.23 -12.27 8.35
CA SER A 33 1.12 -13.19 8.12
C SER A 33 1.28 -13.85 6.75
N ASP A 34 1.56 -15.15 6.73
CA ASP A 34 1.78 -15.95 5.52
C ASP A 34 0.65 -16.93 5.23
N ASN A 35 -0.44 -16.88 6.00
CA ASN A 35 -1.55 -17.83 5.88
C ASN A 35 -2.53 -17.52 4.74
N GLU A 36 -2.42 -16.36 4.09
CA GLU A 36 -3.35 -15.94 3.03
C GLU A 36 -2.70 -16.01 1.64
N PRO A 37 -3.08 -17.00 0.79
CA PRO A 37 -2.49 -17.18 -0.54
C PRO A 37 -2.64 -15.96 -1.46
N LEU A 38 -3.72 -15.19 -1.28
CA LEU A 38 -4.04 -13.99 -2.06
C LEU A 38 -3.13 -12.79 -1.75
N SER A 39 -2.29 -12.89 -0.71
CA SER A 39 -1.29 -11.87 -0.41
C SER A 39 -0.05 -11.96 -1.29
N PHE A 40 0.10 -13.02 -2.10
CA PHE A 40 1.28 -13.27 -2.94
C PHE A 40 2.62 -13.20 -2.16
N GLY A 41 2.58 -13.41 -0.83
CA GLY A 41 3.74 -13.36 0.04
C GLY A 41 4.19 -11.94 0.44
N THR A 42 3.46 -10.88 0.10
CA THR A 42 3.84 -9.50 0.50
C THR A 42 3.86 -9.32 2.02
N HIS A 43 3.01 -10.06 2.74
CA HIS A 43 2.93 -10.01 4.20
C HIS A 43 3.87 -11.00 4.93
N SER A 44 4.69 -11.77 4.20
CA SER A 44 5.63 -12.72 4.81
C SER A 44 6.80 -12.05 5.57
N GLY A 45 6.98 -10.73 5.42
CA GLY A 45 7.96 -9.92 6.12
C GLY A 45 7.31 -8.76 6.91
N GLY A 46 8.14 -7.78 7.28
CA GLY A 46 7.72 -6.50 7.84
C GLY A 46 7.09 -5.57 6.78
N GLY A 47 6.64 -4.39 7.21
CA GLY A 47 6.27 -3.28 6.32
C GLY A 47 4.91 -3.35 5.62
N ALA A 48 4.32 -4.53 5.38
CA ALA A 48 3.02 -4.66 4.74
C ALA A 48 1.84 -4.53 5.72
N VAL A 49 0.73 -3.92 5.28
CA VAL A 49 -0.54 -3.81 6.00
C VAL A 49 -1.72 -3.67 5.03
N ASP A 50 -2.84 -4.31 5.37
CA ASP A 50 -4.15 -4.12 4.73
C ASP A 50 -5.10 -3.42 5.69
N LEU A 51 -5.81 -2.43 5.17
CA LEU A 51 -6.72 -1.57 5.91
C LEU A 51 -8.13 -1.66 5.31
N SER A 52 -9.10 -2.11 6.11
CA SER A 52 -10.52 -1.98 5.79
C SER A 52 -10.89 -0.51 5.60
N VAL A 53 -11.71 -0.27 4.59
CA VAL A 53 -12.36 1.02 4.33
C VAL A 53 -13.87 0.93 4.56
N VAL A 54 -14.31 -0.16 5.19
CA VAL A 54 -15.71 -0.44 5.51
C VAL A 54 -15.98 -0.08 6.96
N ARG A 55 -16.97 0.78 7.17
CA ARG A 55 -17.51 1.09 8.48
C ARG A 55 -18.41 -0.05 8.97
N LEU A 56 -18.10 -0.55 10.16
CA LEU A 56 -18.91 -1.52 10.88
C LEU A 56 -19.68 -0.84 12.01
N PRO A 57 -20.91 -1.30 12.33
CA PRO A 57 -21.60 -2.47 11.76
C PRO A 57 -22.45 -2.17 10.50
N GLU A 58 -22.45 -0.95 9.97
CA GLU A 58 -23.33 -0.54 8.87
C GLU A 58 -22.96 -1.14 7.52
N TRP A 59 -21.75 -1.72 7.40
CA TRP A 59 -21.21 -2.27 6.15
C TRP A 59 -21.16 -1.25 5.02
N VAL A 60 -20.82 0.00 5.35
CA VAL A 60 -20.73 1.10 4.40
C VAL A 60 -19.27 1.33 4.02
N ILE A 61 -18.99 1.34 2.72
CA ILE A 61 -17.67 1.74 2.21
C ILE A 61 -17.53 3.26 2.32
N LEU A 62 -16.47 3.71 2.98
CA LEU A 62 -16.14 5.12 3.16
C LEU A 62 -15.38 5.66 1.95
N TRP A 63 -16.10 5.82 0.83
CA TRP A 63 -15.51 6.24 -0.45
C TRP A 63 -14.82 7.61 -0.40
N GLU A 64 -15.37 8.54 0.38
CA GLU A 64 -14.81 9.89 0.52
C GLU A 64 -13.47 9.91 1.27
N ASP A 65 -13.19 8.87 2.06
CA ASP A 65 -11.97 8.74 2.83
C ASP A 65 -10.80 8.12 2.05
N LEU A 66 -11.07 7.48 0.89
CA LEU A 66 -10.03 6.79 0.12
C LEU A 66 -8.90 7.72 -0.32
N GLU A 67 -9.22 8.85 -0.98
CA GLU A 67 -8.22 9.79 -1.47
C GLU A 67 -7.42 10.46 -0.33
N PRO A 68 -8.07 11.03 0.72
CA PRO A 68 -7.35 11.56 1.88
C PRO A 68 -6.44 10.52 2.56
N LEU A 69 -6.92 9.29 2.72
CA LEU A 69 -6.16 8.24 3.40
C LEU A 69 -4.98 7.74 2.57
N ILE A 70 -5.17 7.49 1.26
CA ILE A 70 -4.08 7.15 0.35
C ILE A 70 -3.00 8.24 0.36
N ARG A 71 -3.39 9.51 0.32
CA ARG A 71 -2.45 10.63 0.41
C ARG A 71 -1.70 10.65 1.75
N ALA A 72 -2.41 10.46 2.86
CA ALA A 72 -1.80 10.46 4.19
C ALA A 72 -0.79 9.32 4.37
N LEU A 73 -1.13 8.10 3.93
CA LEU A 73 -0.24 6.95 3.93
C LEU A 73 1.02 7.22 3.10
N ARG A 74 0.85 7.76 1.90
CA ARG A 74 1.98 8.08 1.00
C ARG A 74 2.91 9.14 1.57
N VAL A 75 2.36 10.20 2.14
CA VAL A 75 3.15 11.24 2.82
C VAL A 75 3.85 10.69 4.08
N ALA A 76 3.23 9.73 4.77
CA ALA A 76 3.84 9.05 5.91
C ALA A 76 4.94 8.05 5.51
N GLY A 77 5.09 7.76 4.21
CA GLY A 77 6.16 6.95 3.67
C GLY A 77 5.76 5.57 3.13
N PHE A 78 4.47 5.29 2.99
CA PHE A 78 4.00 4.06 2.38
C PHE A 78 3.90 4.18 0.85
N ALA A 79 4.16 3.11 0.12
CA ALA A 79 3.45 2.88 -1.13
C ALA A 79 2.06 2.36 -0.76
N ALA A 80 0.99 2.94 -1.29
CA ALA A 80 -0.37 2.58 -0.90
C ALA A 80 -1.32 2.61 -2.09
N TRP A 81 -2.20 1.60 -2.17
CA TRP A 81 -3.16 1.40 -3.26
C TRP A 81 -4.52 0.99 -2.69
N VAL A 82 -5.60 1.44 -3.34
CA VAL A 82 -6.92 0.82 -3.12
C VAL A 82 -6.98 -0.46 -3.95
N ARG A 83 -7.38 -1.56 -3.31
CA ARG A 83 -7.80 -2.78 -3.97
C ARG A 83 -9.32 -2.77 -4.08
N GLN A 84 -9.83 -2.76 -5.30
CA GLN A 84 -11.26 -2.78 -5.58
C GLN A 84 -11.87 -4.15 -5.24
N PRO A 85 -13.19 -4.23 -5.02
CA PRO A 85 -13.86 -5.52 -4.91
C PRO A 85 -13.53 -6.41 -6.11
N ASP A 86 -13.27 -7.69 -5.85
CA ASP A 86 -12.94 -8.70 -6.85
C ASP A 86 -11.63 -8.48 -7.63
N GLU A 87 -10.80 -7.49 -7.27
CA GLU A 87 -9.55 -7.19 -8.00
C GLU A 87 -8.50 -8.29 -7.85
N LEU A 88 -8.35 -8.87 -6.65
CA LEU A 88 -7.33 -9.89 -6.37
C LEU A 88 -7.83 -11.30 -6.72
N ALA A 89 -9.10 -11.56 -6.42
CA ALA A 89 -9.81 -12.81 -6.68
C ALA A 89 -11.32 -12.58 -6.48
N PRO A 90 -12.19 -13.47 -7.00
CA PRO A 90 -13.62 -13.42 -6.68
C PRO A 90 -13.87 -13.35 -5.18
N TYR A 91 -14.73 -12.41 -4.78
CA TYR A 91 -15.12 -12.06 -3.42
C TYR A 91 -14.04 -11.38 -2.56
N SER A 92 -12.91 -10.97 -3.13
CA SER A 92 -11.94 -10.14 -2.40
C SER A 92 -12.57 -8.80 -2.01
N PRO A 93 -12.50 -8.39 -0.73
CA PRO A 93 -13.13 -7.16 -0.27
C PRO A 93 -12.32 -5.94 -0.70
N ILE A 94 -13.00 -4.79 -0.79
CA ILE A 94 -12.30 -3.51 -0.91
C ILE A 94 -11.44 -3.25 0.33
N HIS A 95 -10.19 -2.84 0.11
CA HIS A 95 -9.27 -2.45 1.18
C HIS A 95 -8.17 -1.55 0.61
N ILE A 96 -7.42 -0.91 1.48
CA ILE A 96 -6.16 -0.27 1.11
C ILE A 96 -5.02 -1.22 1.46
N HIS A 97 -4.21 -1.56 0.46
CA HIS A 97 -2.94 -2.27 0.65
C HIS A 97 -1.81 -1.24 0.74
N ALA A 98 -0.95 -1.35 1.76
CA ALA A 98 0.17 -0.42 1.95
C ALA A 98 1.47 -1.14 2.35
N ILE A 99 2.59 -0.66 1.81
CA ILE A 99 3.93 -1.17 2.05
C ILE A 99 4.84 -0.04 2.53
N ALA A 100 5.42 -0.22 3.72
CA ALA A 100 6.34 0.75 4.31
C ALA A 100 7.67 0.79 3.53
N VAL A 101 7.91 1.88 2.79
CA VAL A 101 9.14 2.04 2.02
C VAL A 101 10.38 2.04 2.93
N GLY A 102 11.43 1.35 2.49
CA GLY A 102 12.69 1.25 3.21
C GLY A 102 12.62 0.44 4.52
N ASP A 103 11.57 -0.36 4.72
CA ASP A 103 11.55 -1.31 5.83
C ASP A 103 12.58 -2.44 5.57
N PRO A 104 13.52 -2.69 6.49
CA PRO A 104 14.58 -3.68 6.27
C PRO A 104 14.08 -5.13 6.31
N GLU A 105 12.84 -5.34 6.76
CA GLU A 105 12.25 -6.67 6.92
C GLU A 105 11.23 -6.99 5.80
N LEU A 106 11.13 -6.16 4.75
CA LEU A 106 10.24 -6.43 3.61
C LEU A 106 10.48 -7.83 3.03
N SER A 107 9.39 -8.50 2.66
CA SER A 107 9.50 -9.69 1.83
C SER A 107 9.94 -9.32 0.41
N VAL A 108 10.48 -10.29 -0.33
CA VAL A 108 10.84 -10.10 -1.75
C VAL A 108 9.64 -9.65 -2.58
N ALA A 109 8.45 -10.18 -2.28
CA ALA A 109 7.22 -9.78 -2.95
C ALA A 109 6.85 -8.33 -2.65
N ALA A 110 6.97 -7.89 -1.39
CA ALA A 110 6.69 -6.51 -1.01
C ALA A 110 7.68 -5.52 -1.64
N GLU A 111 8.97 -5.84 -1.65
CA GLU A 111 9.98 -5.03 -2.35
C GLU A 111 9.68 -4.97 -3.87
N GLY A 112 9.25 -6.08 -4.47
CA GLY A 112 8.82 -6.13 -5.86
C GLY A 112 7.66 -5.18 -6.19
N GLN A 113 6.72 -4.97 -5.26
CA GLN A 113 5.65 -3.98 -5.44
C GLN A 113 6.14 -2.53 -5.33
N LEU A 114 7.32 -2.28 -4.78
CA LEU A 114 7.93 -0.95 -4.74
C LEU A 114 8.69 -0.66 -6.03
N THR A 115 9.64 -1.53 -6.37
CA THR A 115 10.71 -1.25 -7.34
C THR A 115 10.66 -2.10 -8.61
N GLY A 116 9.85 -3.16 -8.61
CA GLY A 116 9.68 -4.07 -9.74
C GLY A 116 8.99 -3.44 -10.96
N GLU A 117 8.78 -4.26 -11.99
CA GLU A 117 8.15 -3.86 -13.27
C GLU A 117 6.76 -3.24 -13.08
N PHE A 118 5.99 -3.77 -12.13
CA PHE A 118 4.63 -3.33 -11.78
C PHE A 118 4.61 -2.35 -10.61
N GLY A 119 5.78 -1.83 -10.20
CA GLY A 119 5.97 -1.22 -8.89
C GLY A 119 5.51 0.23 -8.75
N TYR A 120 5.37 0.64 -7.49
CA TYR A 120 4.96 1.97 -7.05
C TYR A 120 5.79 3.10 -7.68
N PHE A 121 7.12 2.97 -7.65
CA PHE A 121 8.02 4.02 -8.11
C PHE A 121 7.99 4.22 -9.63
N ARG A 122 7.32 3.33 -10.37
CA ARG A 122 7.01 3.45 -11.80
C ARG A 122 5.60 3.97 -12.07
N GLY A 123 4.81 4.26 -11.03
CA GLY A 123 3.43 4.75 -11.15
C GLY A 123 2.38 3.66 -11.40
N TYR A 124 2.69 2.41 -11.06
CA TYR A 124 1.80 1.27 -11.26
C TYR A 124 1.19 0.78 -9.95
N ASN A 125 0.19 -0.11 -10.06
CA ASN A 125 -0.62 -0.57 -8.94
C ASN A 125 0.02 -1.67 -8.06
N GLY A 126 1.25 -2.10 -8.35
CA GLY A 126 1.97 -3.13 -7.60
C GLY A 126 1.55 -4.58 -7.91
N LEU A 127 0.56 -4.82 -8.78
CA LEU A 127 0.07 -6.17 -9.08
C LEU A 127 0.64 -6.71 -10.40
N PRO A 128 1.34 -7.86 -10.38
CA PRO A 128 1.72 -8.58 -11.59
C PRO A 128 0.48 -8.94 -12.43
N GLN A 129 0.58 -8.79 -13.74
CA GLN A 129 -0.49 -9.14 -14.67
C GLN A 129 -0.12 -10.37 -15.50
N GLU A 130 -1.08 -11.26 -15.78
CA GLU A 130 -0.84 -12.45 -16.61
C GLU A 130 -0.33 -12.11 -18.02
N ASN A 131 -0.78 -10.97 -18.58
CA ASN A 131 -0.35 -10.47 -19.88
C ASN A 131 0.98 -9.71 -19.84
N GLY A 132 1.59 -9.54 -18.66
CA GLY A 132 2.83 -8.79 -18.47
C GLY A 132 2.70 -7.27 -18.64
N VAL A 133 1.49 -6.71 -18.80
CA VAL A 133 1.29 -5.28 -19.02
C VAL A 133 0.97 -4.58 -17.69
N PRO A 134 1.82 -3.66 -17.18
CA PRO A 134 1.53 -2.97 -15.93
C PRO A 134 0.26 -2.12 -15.97
N VAL A 135 -0.46 -2.10 -14.85
CA VAL A 135 -1.66 -1.27 -14.67
C VAL A 135 -1.28 -0.02 -13.89
N ALA A 136 -1.64 1.15 -14.43
CA ALA A 136 -1.41 2.43 -13.78
C ALA A 136 -2.14 2.52 -12.43
N ASP A 137 -1.52 3.17 -11.47
CA ASP A 137 -2.15 3.50 -10.21
C ASP A 137 -3.30 4.51 -10.41
N ALA A 138 -4.51 4.12 -10.05
CA ALA A 138 -5.71 4.94 -10.21
C ALA A 138 -5.67 6.24 -9.37
N HIS A 139 -4.86 6.27 -8.31
CA HIS A 139 -4.70 7.41 -7.41
C HIS A 139 -3.45 8.26 -7.72
N GLY A 140 -2.81 8.03 -8.88
CA GLY A 140 -1.59 8.72 -9.30
C GLY A 140 -0.39 8.40 -8.40
N GLY A 141 0.59 9.30 -8.33
CA GLY A 141 1.87 9.07 -7.66
C GLY A 141 2.97 8.57 -8.61
N PRO A 142 4.14 8.14 -8.10
CA PRO A 142 4.50 8.03 -6.68
C PRO A 142 4.59 9.39 -5.96
N VAL A 143 4.49 9.36 -4.64
CA VAL A 143 4.91 10.46 -3.76
C VAL A 143 6.28 10.10 -3.22
N LEU A 144 7.26 10.98 -3.44
CA LEU A 144 8.63 10.81 -2.97
C LEU A 144 8.91 11.81 -1.86
N CYS A 145 9.35 11.30 -0.71
CA CYS A 145 9.89 12.12 0.37
C CYS A 145 11.41 12.27 0.21
N ASP A 146 11.99 13.36 0.72
CA ASP A 146 13.44 13.60 0.62
C ASP A 146 14.27 12.43 1.17
N TRP A 147 13.86 11.84 2.30
CA TRP A 147 14.55 10.68 2.87
C TRP A 147 14.50 9.43 1.97
N MET A 148 13.47 9.29 1.12
CA MET A 148 13.41 8.19 0.15
C MET A 148 14.47 8.39 -0.93
N LEU A 149 14.67 9.63 -1.38
CA LEU A 149 15.72 9.99 -2.34
C LEU A 149 17.11 9.73 -1.74
N GLU A 150 17.31 10.09 -0.47
CA GLU A 150 18.55 9.83 0.26
C GLU A 150 18.86 8.32 0.41
N LEU A 151 17.82 7.48 0.51
CA LEU A 151 17.96 6.02 0.49
C LEU A 151 18.14 5.43 -0.92
N GLY A 152 18.09 6.26 -1.97
CA GLY A 152 18.31 5.86 -3.36
C GLY A 152 17.04 5.48 -4.13
N TYR A 153 15.85 5.67 -3.57
CA TYR A 153 14.61 5.60 -4.34
C TYR A 153 14.48 6.82 -5.25
N SER A 154 13.73 6.69 -6.35
CA SER A 154 13.52 7.77 -7.31
C SER A 154 12.21 7.58 -8.07
N ASP A 155 11.78 8.60 -8.81
CA ASP A 155 10.67 8.47 -9.75
C ASP A 155 11.18 7.77 -11.01
N LEU A 156 10.86 6.50 -11.16
CA LEU A 156 11.34 5.66 -12.24
C LEU A 156 10.59 5.90 -13.56
N ARG A 157 9.60 6.81 -13.59
CA ARG A 157 8.92 7.23 -14.82
C ARG A 157 9.76 8.22 -15.63
N ILE A 158 10.60 9.00 -14.96
CA ILE A 158 11.32 10.16 -15.54
C ILE A 158 12.53 9.71 -16.40
N GLY A 159 12.79 8.40 -16.54
CA GLY A 159 13.89 7.85 -17.35
C GLY A 159 13.49 6.81 -18.39
N ALA A 160 12.21 6.72 -18.76
CA ALA A 160 11.71 5.76 -19.75
C ALA A 160 11.58 6.35 -21.18
N ASP A 161 11.91 7.64 -21.34
CA ASP A 161 11.94 8.34 -22.62
C ASP A 161 13.40 8.55 -23.07
N ASP A 162 14.07 7.50 -23.57
CA ASP A 162 15.30 7.58 -24.38
C ASP A 162 15.32 6.47 -25.45
#